data_AF-A0A7V3CV62-F1
#
_entry.id   AF-A0A7V3CV62-F1
#
_cell.length_a   1.000
_cell.length_b   1.000
_cell.length_c   1.000
_cell.angle_alpha   90.00
_cell.angle_beta   90.00
_cell.angle_gamma   90.00
#
_symmetry.space_group_name_H-M   'P 1'
#
loop_
_entity.id
_entity.type
_entity.pdbx_description
1 polymer ?
#
loop_
_entity_poly.entity_id
_entity_poly.type
_entity_poly.pdbx_seq_one_letter_code
_entity_poly.pdbx_strand_id
1 'polypeptide(L)'
;MQKRIFGTFGAGVILSSTALAQTTASKQLTTQELSGRVNTITTAVPFLMICPDSKQGGMGEVGVATPADGNSIHWNSAKLAFAEKKSGAAISVTPWLKQLVPDIYLYYVSGYSKISKTQAVGASLRYFS
;
A
#
# COMPACT_ATOMS: atom_id res chain seq x y z
N MET A 1 35.00 56.10 19.57
CA MET A 1 35.55 55.00 20.40
C MET A 1 34.39 54.14 20.89
N GLN A 2 34.48 52.82 20.67
CA GLN A 2 33.56 51.80 21.18
C GLN A 2 33.64 51.67 22.71
N LYS A 3 32.54 51.24 23.36
CA LYS A 3 32.52 50.07 24.26
C LYS A 3 31.08 49.64 24.59
N ARG A 4 30.85 48.34 24.40
CA ARG A 4 29.64 47.55 24.70
C ARG A 4 29.57 47.32 26.23
N ILE A 5 28.39 47.02 26.78
CA ILE A 5 28.17 45.97 27.80
C ILE A 5 26.65 45.68 27.92
N PHE A 6 26.36 44.39 27.96
CA PHE A 6 25.07 43.69 27.97
C PHE A 6 24.61 43.40 29.41
N GLY A 7 23.30 43.26 29.62
CA GLY A 7 22.73 42.29 30.59
C GLY A 7 21.96 42.85 31.79
N THR A 8 20.65 42.58 31.85
CA THR A 8 20.08 41.47 32.64
C THR A 8 18.56 41.45 32.54
N PHE A 9 18.03 40.26 32.27
CA PHE A 9 16.62 39.88 32.21
C PHE A 9 16.02 39.88 33.63
N GLY A 10 15.07 40.79 33.91
CA GLY A 10 14.26 40.77 35.12
C GLY A 10 12.88 40.21 34.81
N ALA A 11 12.66 38.93 35.09
CA ALA A 11 11.37 38.26 34.94
C ALA A 11 10.38 38.76 36.00
N GLY A 12 9.48 39.66 35.59
CA GLY A 12 8.34 40.08 36.40
C GLY A 12 7.25 39.01 36.41
N VAL A 13 7.06 38.37 37.57
CA VAL A 13 5.95 37.46 37.85
C VAL A 13 4.68 38.30 38.01
N ILE A 14 3.77 38.24 37.04
CA ILE A 14 2.42 38.80 37.15
C ILE A 14 1.45 37.65 37.46
N LEU A 15 1.14 37.51 38.74
CA LEU A 15 -0.03 36.78 39.25
C LEU A 15 -1.29 37.54 38.86
N SER A 16 -2.06 37.02 37.91
CA SER A 16 -3.44 37.46 37.68
C SER A 16 -4.37 36.26 37.64
N SER A 17 -5.20 36.18 38.68
CA SER A 17 -6.22 35.19 38.93
C SER A 17 -7.44 35.44 38.03
N THR A 18 -7.71 34.54 37.10
CA THR A 18 -9.05 34.36 36.52
C THR A 18 -9.40 32.89 36.51
N ALA A 19 -10.07 32.46 37.59
CA ALA A 19 -10.81 31.22 37.62
C ALA A 19 -12.05 31.38 36.72
N LEU A 20 -11.98 30.84 35.51
CA LEU A 20 -13.16 30.58 34.69
C LEU A 20 -13.50 29.09 34.85
N ALA A 21 -14.71 28.86 35.35
CA ALA A 21 -15.28 27.55 35.61
C ALA A 21 -15.20 26.65 34.37
N GLN A 22 -14.31 25.66 34.40
CA GLN A 22 -14.36 24.56 33.44
C GLN A 22 -15.47 23.62 33.89
N THR A 23 -16.64 23.81 33.29
CA THR A 23 -17.76 22.85 33.34
C THR A 23 -17.21 21.46 33.03
N THR A 24 -17.39 20.52 33.96
CA THR A 24 -17.20 19.10 33.71
C THR A 24 -18.18 18.69 32.62
N ALA A 25 -17.76 18.78 31.37
CA ALA A 25 -18.48 18.17 30.26
C ALA A 25 -18.35 16.66 30.48
N SER A 26 -19.36 16.07 31.11
CA SER A 26 -19.58 14.63 31.07
C SER A 26 -19.58 14.24 29.60
N LYS A 27 -18.48 13.62 29.14
CA LYS A 27 -18.40 13.02 27.82
C LYS A 27 -19.43 11.88 27.81
N GLN A 28 -20.65 12.17 27.38
CA GLN A 28 -21.65 11.14 27.15
C GLN A 28 -21.16 10.31 25.96
N LEU A 29 -20.66 9.11 26.25
CA LEU A 29 -20.35 8.10 25.25
C LEU A 29 -21.66 7.81 24.49
N THR A 30 -21.80 8.38 23.30
CA THR A 30 -22.89 8.02 22.39
C THR A 30 -22.71 6.57 21.97
N THR A 31 -23.79 5.81 21.81
CA THR A 31 -23.76 4.41 21.35
C THR A 31 -23.04 4.24 20.00
N GLN A 32 -22.89 5.30 19.20
CA GLN A 32 -22.03 5.36 18.00
C GLN A 32 -20.52 5.23 18.25
N GLU A 33 -20.02 5.57 19.45
CA GLU A 33 -18.60 5.38 19.82
C GLU A 33 -18.37 3.98 20.41
N LEU A 34 -19.42 3.34 20.98
CA LEU A 34 -19.37 1.98 21.55
C LEU A 34 -19.69 0.90 20.50
N SER A 35 -20.49 1.24 19.49
CA SER A 35 -20.74 0.37 18.33
C SER A 35 -19.56 0.49 17.37
N GLY A 36 -18.57 -0.37 17.58
CA GLY A 36 -17.31 -0.43 16.85
C GLY A 36 -17.43 0.04 15.41
N ARG A 37 -17.00 1.28 15.16
CA ARG A 37 -16.96 1.90 13.84
C ARG A 37 -16.08 1.01 12.97
N VAL A 38 -16.70 0.17 12.14
CA VAL A 38 -15.97 -0.65 11.19
C VAL A 38 -15.33 0.32 10.21
N ASN A 39 -14.02 0.51 10.31
CA ASN A 39 -13.24 1.23 9.31
C ASN A 39 -13.18 0.35 8.05
N THR A 40 -14.29 0.28 7.32
CA THR A 40 -14.39 -0.50 6.09
C THR A 40 -13.49 0.15 5.05
N ILE A 41 -12.45 -0.57 4.65
CA ILE A 41 -11.57 -0.15 3.55
C ILE A 41 -12.33 -0.43 2.26
N THR A 42 -12.86 0.62 1.63
CA THR A 42 -13.47 0.53 0.30
C THR A 42 -12.36 0.56 -0.76
N THR A 43 -12.11 -0.58 -1.39
CA THR A 43 -11.21 -0.66 -2.55
C THR A 43 -12.04 -0.57 -3.83
N ALA A 44 -11.65 0.30 -4.76
CA ALA A 44 -12.40 0.48 -6.00
C ALA A 44 -12.25 -0.69 -6.98
N VAL A 45 -11.18 -1.49 -6.85
CA VAL A 45 -10.79 -2.53 -7.81
C VAL A 45 -10.24 -3.78 -7.08
N PRO A 46 -11.11 -4.57 -6.42
CA PRO A 46 -10.68 -5.73 -5.61
C PRO A 46 -10.00 -6.82 -6.45
N PHE A 47 -10.28 -6.91 -7.75
CA PHE A 47 -9.68 -7.91 -8.64
C PHE A 47 -8.16 -7.75 -8.81
N LEU A 48 -7.59 -6.59 -8.45
CA LEU A 48 -6.14 -6.40 -8.48
C LEU A 48 -5.40 -7.26 -7.45
N MET A 49 -6.07 -7.63 -6.36
CA MET A 49 -5.52 -8.44 -5.28
C MET A 49 -5.52 -9.93 -5.61
N ILE A 50 -6.26 -10.35 -6.64
CA ILE A 50 -6.36 -11.76 -7.03
C ILE A 50 -5.08 -12.17 -7.75
N CYS A 51 -4.47 -13.27 -7.31
CA CYS A 51 -3.32 -13.86 -7.97
C CYS A 51 -3.63 -14.18 -9.45
N PRO A 52 -2.87 -13.60 -10.39
CA PRO A 52 -3.09 -13.80 -11.81
C PRO A 52 -2.42 -15.05 -12.37
N ASP A 53 -1.53 -15.70 -11.61
CA ASP A 53 -0.62 -16.71 -12.14
C ASP A 53 -0.66 -18.04 -11.38
N SER A 54 -0.54 -19.15 -12.12
CA SER A 54 -0.68 -20.49 -11.54
C SER A 54 0.51 -20.89 -10.66
N LYS A 55 1.72 -20.36 -10.93
CA LYS A 55 2.95 -20.74 -10.21
C LYS A 55 2.93 -20.19 -8.79
N GLN A 56 2.69 -18.90 -8.63
CA GLN A 56 2.63 -18.29 -7.30
C GLN A 56 1.32 -18.64 -6.59
N GLY A 57 0.20 -18.77 -7.32
CA GLY A 57 -1.05 -19.31 -6.76
C GLY A 57 -0.88 -20.71 -6.18
N GLY A 58 -0.20 -21.62 -6.89
CA GLY A 58 0.06 -22.99 -6.42
C GLY A 58 1.03 -23.06 -5.22
N MET A 59 1.87 -22.04 -5.05
CA MET A 59 2.77 -21.91 -3.90
C MET A 59 2.13 -21.16 -2.71
N GLY A 60 0.83 -20.83 -2.77
CA GLY A 60 0.14 -20.08 -1.72
C GLY A 60 0.46 -18.59 -1.71
N GLU A 61 0.52 -17.96 -2.88
CA GLU A 61 0.67 -16.50 -3.04
C GLU A 61 2.00 -15.92 -2.51
N VAL A 62 3.05 -16.74 -2.48
CA VAL A 62 4.39 -16.36 -1.95
C VAL A 62 5.28 -15.59 -2.96
N GLY A 63 4.69 -14.94 -3.96
CA GLY A 63 5.43 -14.40 -5.11
C GLY A 63 6.42 -13.26 -4.82
N VAL A 64 6.41 -12.67 -3.62
CA VAL A 64 7.26 -11.51 -3.27
C VAL A 64 8.75 -11.83 -3.20
N ALA A 65 9.12 -13.05 -2.79
CA ALA A 65 10.51 -13.49 -2.56
C ALA A 65 10.93 -14.69 -3.42
N THR A 66 10.21 -14.97 -4.51
CA THR A 66 10.59 -16.02 -5.49
C THR A 66 11.54 -15.50 -6.57
N PRO A 67 12.30 -16.36 -7.27
CA PRO A 67 13.13 -15.94 -8.40
C PRO A 67 12.36 -15.11 -9.45
N ALA A 68 13.05 -14.19 -10.12
CA ALA A 68 12.45 -13.28 -11.08
C ALA A 68 11.89 -14.03 -12.31
N ASP A 69 10.65 -13.72 -12.67
CA ASP A 69 9.90 -14.32 -13.76
C ASP A 69 8.96 -13.29 -14.42
N GLY A 70 8.23 -13.70 -15.47
CA GLY A 70 7.30 -12.82 -16.20
C GLY A 70 6.26 -12.17 -15.29
N ASN A 71 5.76 -12.92 -14.30
CA ASN A 71 4.71 -12.47 -13.39
C ASN A 71 5.22 -11.62 -12.23
N SER A 72 6.54 -11.40 -12.14
CA SER A 72 7.15 -10.63 -11.05
C SER A 72 6.65 -9.17 -11.00
N ILE A 73 6.11 -8.63 -12.10
CA ILE A 73 5.47 -7.30 -12.10
C ILE A 73 4.28 -7.22 -11.12
N HIS A 74 3.51 -8.30 -10.98
CA HIS A 74 2.37 -8.32 -10.05
C HIS A 74 2.82 -8.41 -8.59
N TRP A 75 3.85 -9.22 -8.32
CA TRP A 75 4.27 -9.55 -6.97
C TRP A 75 5.34 -8.62 -6.39
N ASN A 76 6.41 -8.39 -7.16
CA ASN A 76 7.55 -7.56 -6.76
C ASN A 76 8.39 -7.19 -7.98
N SER A 77 8.18 -5.97 -8.50
CA SER A 77 8.90 -5.43 -9.66
C SER A 77 10.41 -5.26 -9.42
N ALA A 78 10.86 -5.13 -8.16
CA ALA A 78 12.28 -4.99 -7.85
C ALA A 78 13.09 -6.24 -8.21
N LYS A 79 12.44 -7.42 -8.23
CA LYS A 79 13.06 -8.68 -8.64
C LYS A 79 13.55 -8.65 -10.09
N LEU A 80 12.93 -7.84 -10.94
CA LEU A 80 13.30 -7.74 -12.36
C LEU A 80 14.72 -7.22 -12.57
N ALA A 81 15.25 -6.41 -11.65
CA ALA A 81 16.65 -5.97 -11.69
C ALA A 81 17.63 -7.16 -11.54
N PHE A 82 17.23 -8.18 -10.79
CA PHE A 82 18.00 -9.38 -10.51
C PHE A 82 17.65 -10.56 -11.43
N ALA A 83 16.85 -10.34 -12.47
CA ALA A 83 16.54 -11.39 -13.43
C ALA A 83 17.81 -11.89 -14.14
N GLU A 84 17.95 -13.21 -14.22
CA GLU A 84 19.05 -13.89 -14.92
C GLU A 84 18.93 -13.74 -16.44
N LYS A 85 17.70 -13.75 -16.95
CA LYS A 85 17.39 -13.61 -18.37
C LYS A 85 17.22 -12.14 -18.76
N LYS A 86 17.60 -11.80 -20.00
CA LYS A 86 17.43 -10.44 -20.54
C LYS A 86 15.96 -10.05 -20.73
N SER A 87 15.08 -11.00 -21.04
CA SER A 87 13.67 -10.73 -21.25
C SER A 87 12.84 -11.96 -20.92
N GLY A 88 11.57 -11.76 -20.59
CA GLY A 88 10.62 -12.83 -20.34
C GLY A 88 9.19 -12.35 -20.49
N ALA A 89 8.29 -13.26 -20.84
CA ALA A 89 6.86 -13.01 -20.94
C ALA A 89 6.08 -14.17 -20.31
N ALA A 90 4.90 -13.87 -19.80
CA ALA A 90 3.99 -14.83 -19.21
C ALA A 90 2.54 -14.47 -19.58
N ILE A 91 1.74 -15.50 -19.83
CA ILE A 91 0.31 -15.40 -20.09
C ILE A 91 -0.38 -16.35 -19.13
N SER A 92 -1.49 -15.91 -18.53
CA SER A 92 -2.27 -16.70 -17.59
C SER A 92 -3.75 -16.41 -17.77
N VAL A 93 -4.56 -17.47 -17.67
CA VAL A 93 -6.01 -17.42 -17.82
C VAL A 93 -6.62 -18.20 -16.66
N THR A 94 -7.35 -17.51 -15.81
CA THR A 94 -7.97 -18.09 -14.62
C THR A 94 -9.48 -17.97 -14.72
N PRO A 95 -10.22 -19.09 -14.80
CA PRO A 95 -11.67 -19.06 -14.71
C PRO A 95 -12.11 -18.72 -13.28
N TRP A 96 -12.89 -17.65 -13.08
CA TRP A 96 -13.28 -17.19 -11.75
C TRP A 96 -14.70 -17.64 -11.40
N LEU A 97 -14.86 -18.34 -10.28
CA LEU A 97 -16.17 -18.70 -9.70
C LEU A 97 -17.16 -19.33 -10.71
N LYS A 98 -16.69 -20.27 -11.54
CA LYS A 98 -17.49 -21.01 -12.54
C LYS A 98 -18.80 -21.61 -12.02
N GLN A 99 -18.88 -21.90 -10.72
CA GLN A 99 -20.06 -22.48 -10.07
C GLN A 99 -21.09 -21.45 -9.61
N LEU A 100 -20.69 -20.19 -9.39
CA LEU A 100 -21.59 -19.12 -8.93
C LEU A 100 -22.06 -18.24 -10.09
N VAL A 101 -21.15 -17.89 -11.00
CA VAL A 101 -21.45 -17.01 -12.13
C VAL A 101 -20.79 -17.57 -13.38
N PRO A 102 -21.56 -17.87 -14.45
CA PRO A 102 -20.98 -18.26 -15.73
C PRO A 102 -20.21 -17.09 -16.37
N ASP A 103 -19.19 -17.43 -17.15
CA ASP A 103 -18.46 -16.54 -18.06
C ASP A 103 -17.56 -15.43 -17.48
N ILE A 104 -17.20 -15.50 -16.20
CA ILE A 104 -16.16 -14.63 -15.64
C ILE A 104 -14.76 -15.26 -15.79
N TYR A 105 -13.85 -14.50 -16.40
CA TYR A 105 -12.46 -14.88 -16.60
C TYR A 105 -11.52 -13.75 -16.19
N LEU A 106 -10.40 -14.13 -15.58
CA LEU A 106 -9.28 -13.25 -15.30
C LEU A 106 -8.14 -13.59 -16.27
N TYR A 107 -7.85 -12.66 -17.17
CA TYR A 107 -6.74 -12.73 -18.10
C TYR A 107 -5.59 -11.87 -17.61
N TYR A 108 -4.38 -12.41 -17.69
CA TYR A 108 -3.17 -11.69 -17.35
C TYR A 108 -2.08 -11.94 -18.37
N VAL A 109 -1.54 -10.86 -18.90
CA VAL A 109 -0.38 -10.88 -19.80
C VAL A 109 0.66 -9.98 -19.17
N SER A 110 1.89 -10.49 -19.07
CA SER A 110 2.99 -9.72 -18.51
C SER A 110 4.29 -10.02 -19.22
N GLY A 111 5.18 -9.03 -19.25
CA GLY A 111 6.51 -9.21 -19.81
C GLY A 111 7.47 -8.16 -19.30
N TYR A 112 8.74 -8.53 -19.26
CA TYR A 112 9.82 -7.64 -18.84
C TYR A 112 11.01 -7.74 -19.79
N SER A 113 11.78 -6.67 -19.81
CA SER A 113 13.05 -6.56 -20.52
C SER A 113 14.07 -5.83 -19.65
N LYS A 114 15.26 -6.40 -19.55
CA LYS A 114 16.37 -5.91 -18.75
C LYS A 114 17.23 -5.00 -19.63
N ILE A 115 17.33 -3.73 -19.24
CA ILE A 115 18.05 -2.69 -20.00
C ILE A 115 19.54 -2.69 -19.62
N SER A 116 19.82 -2.82 -18.32
CA SER A 116 21.19 -2.78 -17.77
C SER A 116 21.37 -3.89 -16.73
N LYS A 117 22.57 -4.05 -16.16
CA LYS A 117 22.83 -5.06 -15.12
C LYS A 117 21.90 -4.94 -13.91
N THR A 118 21.44 -3.73 -13.60
CA THR A 118 20.62 -3.38 -12.43
C THR A 118 19.28 -2.72 -12.78
N GLN A 119 18.93 -2.61 -14.07
CA GLN A 119 17.73 -1.91 -14.51
C GLN A 119 16.90 -2.82 -15.42
N ALA A 120 15.60 -2.86 -15.18
CA ALA A 120 14.64 -3.57 -16.00
C ALA A 120 13.35 -2.76 -16.11
N VAL A 121 12.66 -2.92 -17.23
CA VAL A 121 11.33 -2.39 -17.46
C VAL A 121 10.38 -3.55 -17.66
N GLY A 122 9.14 -3.38 -17.21
CA GLY A 122 8.10 -4.38 -17.33
C GLY A 122 6.77 -3.74 -17.64
N ALA A 123 5.93 -4.46 -18.38
CA ALA A 123 4.55 -4.10 -18.62
C ALA A 123 3.65 -5.30 -18.29
N SER A 124 2.48 -5.02 -17.74
CA SER A 124 1.44 -6.03 -17.55
C SER A 124 0.07 -5.47 -17.91
N LEU A 125 -0.78 -6.36 -18.39
CA LEU A 125 -2.18 -6.11 -18.70
C LEU A 125 -3.00 -7.14 -17.95
N ARG A 126 -3.95 -6.67 -17.16
CA ARG A 126 -4.95 -7.50 -16.50
C ARG A 126 -6.32 -7.14 -17.02
N TYR A 127 -7.09 -8.15 -17.40
CA TYR A 127 -8.46 -7.99 -17.85
C TYR A 127 -9.37 -8.93 -17.07
N PHE A 128 -10.46 -8.38 -16.55
CA PHE A 128 -11.48 -9.10 -15.80
C PHE A 128 -12.82 -8.77 -16.46
N SER A 129 -13.60 -9.80 -16.79
CA SER A 129 -14.91 -9.68 -17.44
C SER A 129 -16.07 -9.77 -16.46
#